data_AF-A0A7S3GNZ9-F1
#
_entry.id   AF-A0A7S3GNZ9-F1
#
_cell.length_a   1.000
_cell.length_b   1.000
_cell.length_c   1.000
_cell.angle_alpha   90.00
_cell.angle_beta   90.00
_cell.angle_gamma   90.00
#
_symmetry.space_group_name_H-M   'P 1'
#
loop_
_entity.id
_entity.type
_entity.pdbx_description
1 polymer ?
#
loop_
_entity_poly.entity_id
_entity_poly.type
_entity_poly.pdbx_seq_one_letter_code
_entity_poly.pdbx_strand_id
1 'polypeptide(L)'
;IKNMTAEVKYSKFGETGEYVDRIGFDDLVRLYVNHRPVFAVGPDQIRQAFEAMNRHEAGPLPRDGENGLIGLLTHHGEKMSLEELEKCFEALVGDPAVHRVLDEEVDALGFAHDVLGLADAVEVSQDEAALALQNSEYHGTKSE
;
A
#
# COMPACT_ATOMS: atom_id res chain seq x y z
N ILE A 1 5.78 -11.22 -10.75
CA ILE A 1 5.36 -12.62 -11.02
C ILE A 1 6.42 -13.47 -11.71
N LYS A 2 7.07 -13.03 -12.81
CA LYS A 2 8.12 -13.82 -13.50
C LYS A 2 9.30 -14.19 -12.58
N ASN A 3 9.70 -13.28 -11.68
CA ASN A 3 10.79 -13.52 -10.73
C ASN A 3 10.42 -14.60 -9.68
N MET A 4 9.19 -14.57 -9.15
CA MET A 4 8.70 -15.58 -8.20
C MET A 4 8.70 -17.00 -8.80
N THR A 5 8.28 -17.14 -10.06
CA THR A 5 8.21 -18.44 -10.74
C THR A 5 9.60 -18.99 -11.08
N ALA A 6 10.56 -18.12 -11.42
CA ALA A 6 11.95 -18.52 -11.57
C ALA A 6 12.56 -18.97 -10.22
N GLU A 7 12.35 -18.20 -9.14
CA GLU A 7 12.85 -18.53 -7.81
C GLU A 7 12.36 -19.91 -7.33
N VAL A 8 11.07 -20.21 -7.52
CA VAL A 8 10.52 -21.54 -7.24
C VAL A 8 11.20 -22.60 -8.09
N LYS A 9 11.26 -22.39 -9.41
CA LYS A 9 11.79 -23.36 -10.37
C LYS A 9 13.24 -23.77 -10.06
N TYR A 10 14.06 -22.81 -9.65
CA TYR A 10 15.48 -23.01 -9.40
C TYR A 10 15.84 -23.22 -7.91
N SER A 11 14.87 -23.18 -7.00
CA SER A 11 15.07 -23.24 -5.54
C SER A 11 15.93 -24.40 -5.03
N LYS A 12 15.84 -25.57 -5.68
CA LYS A 12 16.63 -26.77 -5.33
C LYS A 12 17.54 -27.26 -6.45
N PHE A 13 17.52 -26.59 -7.60
CA PHE A 13 18.21 -27.05 -8.80
C PHE A 13 19.73 -27.17 -8.60
N GLY A 14 20.34 -26.31 -7.78
CA GLY A 14 21.78 -26.36 -7.47
C GLY A 14 22.20 -27.55 -6.60
N GLU A 15 21.28 -28.13 -5.82
CA GLU A 15 21.55 -29.25 -4.90
C GLU A 15 21.04 -30.58 -5.45
N THR A 16 19.88 -30.57 -6.12
CA THR A 16 19.22 -31.80 -6.61
C THR A 16 19.32 -31.99 -8.12
N GLY A 17 19.65 -30.94 -8.88
CA GLY A 17 19.59 -30.95 -10.35
C GLY A 17 18.16 -30.98 -10.91
N GLU A 18 17.14 -30.94 -10.05
CA GLU A 18 15.73 -31.05 -10.43
C GLU A 18 15.00 -29.71 -10.33
N TYR A 19 14.03 -29.52 -11.22
CA TYR A 19 13.12 -28.38 -11.16
C TYR A 19 12.00 -28.62 -10.17
N VAL A 20 11.68 -27.59 -9.39
CA VAL A 20 10.54 -27.61 -8.46
C VAL A 20 9.39 -26.84 -9.10
N ASP A 21 8.23 -27.47 -9.25
CA ASP A 21 7.02 -26.88 -9.82
C ASP A 21 5.87 -26.74 -8.81
N ARG A 22 6.09 -27.19 -7.57
CA ARG A 22 5.12 -27.18 -6.48
C ARG A 22 5.74 -26.62 -5.20
N ILE A 23 4.97 -25.76 -4.55
CA ILE A 23 5.33 -25.16 -3.26
C ILE A 23 4.16 -25.27 -2.29
N GLY A 24 4.47 -25.29 -0.99
CA GLY A 24 3.45 -25.22 0.06
C GLY A 24 2.88 -23.80 0.22
N PHE A 25 1.87 -23.66 1.06
CA PHE A 25 1.31 -22.35 1.40
C PHE A 25 2.32 -21.45 2.10
N ASP A 26 3.14 -21.99 3.01
CA ASP A 26 4.16 -21.22 3.73
C ASP A 26 5.22 -20.63 2.79
N ASP A 27 5.66 -21.43 1.82
CA ASP A 27 6.58 -21.00 0.76
C ASP A 27 5.95 -19.91 -0.10
N LEU A 28 4.67 -20.06 -0.44
CA LEU A 28 3.91 -19.07 -1.20
C LEU A 28 3.82 -17.75 -0.44
N VAL A 29 3.53 -17.77 0.87
CA VAL A 29 3.48 -16.56 1.71
C VAL A 29 4.85 -15.88 1.75
N ARG A 30 5.93 -16.65 1.94
CA ARG A 30 7.30 -16.11 1.95
C ARG A 30 7.69 -15.48 0.62
N LEU A 31 7.41 -16.17 -0.50
CA LEU A 31 7.61 -15.64 -1.85
C LEU A 31 6.76 -14.40 -2.11
N TYR A 32 5.51 -14.41 -1.67
CA TYR A 32 4.62 -13.27 -1.84
C TYR A 32 5.09 -12.06 -1.06
N VAL A 33 5.53 -12.21 0.18
CA VAL A 33 6.07 -11.10 0.99
C VAL A 33 7.34 -10.53 0.35
N ASN A 34 8.25 -11.39 -0.11
CA ASN A 34 9.53 -10.96 -0.70
C ASN A 34 9.38 -10.29 -2.07
N HIS A 35 8.38 -10.68 -2.85
CA HIS A 35 8.11 -10.14 -4.19
C HIS A 35 6.90 -9.24 -4.23
N ARG A 36 6.30 -8.92 -3.07
CA ARG A 36 5.13 -8.06 -3.00
C ARG A 36 5.54 -6.75 -3.64
N PRO A 37 4.93 -6.35 -4.77
CA PRO A 37 5.21 -5.04 -5.32
C PRO A 37 4.90 -4.05 -4.21
N VAL A 38 5.80 -3.10 -3.98
CA VAL A 38 5.52 -1.96 -3.12
C VAL A 38 4.49 -1.13 -3.88
N PHE A 39 3.23 -1.52 -3.80
CA PHE A 39 2.13 -0.63 -4.10
C PHE A 39 2.06 0.33 -2.92
N ALA A 40 2.91 1.34 -2.96
CA ALA A 40 2.77 2.47 -2.08
C ALA A 40 1.40 3.08 -2.42
N VAL A 41 0.49 3.04 -1.45
CA VAL A 41 -0.75 3.79 -1.57
C VAL A 41 -0.34 5.26 -1.60
N GLY A 42 -0.39 5.87 -2.79
CA GLY A 42 0.01 7.25 -2.99
C GLY A 42 -1.14 8.23 -2.73
N PRO A 43 -0.86 9.53 -2.55
CA PRO A 43 -1.90 10.56 -2.39
C PRO A 43 -2.95 10.54 -3.51
N ASP A 44 -2.55 10.23 -4.75
CA ASP A 44 -3.49 10.12 -5.88
C ASP A 44 -4.44 8.91 -5.77
N GLN A 45 -3.98 7.80 -5.19
CA GLN A 45 -4.85 6.65 -4.94
C GLN A 45 -5.85 6.94 -3.81
N ILE A 46 -5.43 7.68 -2.78
CA ILE A 46 -6.34 8.17 -1.74
C ILE A 46 -7.38 9.11 -2.33
N ARG A 47 -6.97 10.05 -3.19
CA ARG A 47 -7.89 10.96 -3.90
C ARG A 47 -8.93 10.21 -4.72
N GLN A 48 -8.51 9.24 -5.53
CA GLN A 48 -9.43 8.40 -6.31
C GLN A 48 -10.40 7.60 -5.43
N ALA A 49 -9.93 7.13 -4.27
CA ALA A 49 -10.80 6.44 -3.32
C ALA A 49 -11.87 7.39 -2.74
N PHE A 50 -11.50 8.61 -2.37
CA PHE A 50 -12.45 9.63 -1.90
C PHE A 50 -13.47 9.99 -2.98
N GLU A 51 -13.05 10.17 -4.23
CA GLU A 51 -13.95 10.39 -5.37
C GLU A 51 -14.92 9.21 -5.59
N ALA A 52 -14.45 7.97 -5.43
CA ALA A 52 -15.29 6.77 -5.57
C ALA A 52 -16.30 6.59 -4.42
N MET A 53 -15.95 7.06 -3.22
CA MET A 53 -16.82 7.08 -2.04
C MET A 53 -17.87 8.19 -2.16
N ASN A 54 -17.49 9.36 -2.66
CA ASN A 54 -18.38 10.50 -2.85
C ASN A 54 -19.16 10.42 -4.19
N ARG A 55 -20.04 9.41 -4.31
CA ARG A 55 -20.78 9.10 -5.55
C ARG A 55 -21.71 10.20 -6.06
N HIS A 56 -21.99 11.22 -5.24
CA HIS A 56 -23.02 12.22 -5.51
C HIS A 56 -22.48 13.66 -5.59
N GLU A 57 -21.37 13.98 -4.93
CA GLU A 57 -20.74 15.29 -4.97
C GLU A 57 -19.23 15.16 -5.10
N ALA A 58 -18.58 16.00 -5.91
CA ALA A 58 -17.13 16.07 -5.92
C ALA A 58 -16.70 17.02 -4.80
N GLY A 59 -15.85 16.56 -3.87
CA GLY A 59 -15.40 17.39 -2.75
C GLY A 59 -15.07 16.60 -1.48
N PRO A 60 -14.78 17.30 -0.38
CA PRO A 60 -14.45 16.67 0.89
C PRO A 60 -15.64 15.85 1.42
N LEU A 61 -15.32 14.80 2.18
CA LEU A 61 -16.33 13.95 2.81
C LEU A 61 -16.68 14.49 4.19
N PRO A 62 -17.96 14.50 4.61
CA PRO A 62 -18.28 14.79 5.99
C PRO A 62 -17.61 13.75 6.90
N ARG A 63 -17.12 14.18 8.07
CA ARG A 63 -16.51 13.25 9.03
C ARG A 63 -17.52 12.24 9.57
N ASP A 64 -18.66 12.77 10.01
CA ASP A 64 -19.73 12.05 10.69
C ASP A 64 -20.88 11.69 9.73
N GLY A 65 -21.73 10.75 10.13
CA GLY A 65 -22.90 10.30 9.36
C GLY A 65 -22.66 9.00 8.58
N GLU A 66 -23.75 8.42 8.05
CA GLU A 66 -23.72 7.12 7.35
C GLU A 66 -22.85 7.16 6.08
N ASN A 67 -22.89 8.29 5.37
CA ASN A 67 -22.05 8.56 4.20
C ASN A 67 -20.77 9.33 4.55
N GLY A 68 -20.53 9.59 5.83
CA GLY A 68 -19.31 10.24 6.29
C GLY A 68 -18.14 9.25 6.39
N LEU A 69 -16.92 9.77 6.48
CA LEU A 69 -15.71 8.93 6.48
C LEU A 69 -15.73 7.87 7.59
N ILE A 70 -16.20 8.22 8.80
CA ILE A 70 -16.31 7.26 9.92
C ILE A 70 -17.35 6.17 9.61
N GLY A 71 -18.52 6.57 9.08
CA GLY A 71 -19.56 5.61 8.69
C GLY A 71 -19.07 4.65 7.62
N LEU A 72 -18.33 5.16 6.63
CA LEU A 72 -17.75 4.37 5.56
C LEU A 72 -16.72 3.37 6.08
N LEU A 73 -15.80 3.79 6.95
CA LEU A 73 -14.77 2.91 7.52
C LEU A 73 -15.33 1.84 8.47
N THR A 74 -16.44 2.13 9.15
CA THR A 74 -17.06 1.19 10.11
C THR A 74 -18.05 0.23 9.46
N HIS A 75 -18.68 0.61 8.35
CA HIS A 75 -19.73 -0.19 7.70
C HIS A 75 -19.30 -0.86 6.38
N HIS A 76 -18.30 -0.33 5.67
CA HIS A 76 -17.88 -0.81 4.35
C HIS A 76 -16.42 -1.31 4.35
N GLY A 77 -16.10 -2.28 3.48
CA GLY A 77 -14.76 -2.87 3.42
C GLY A 77 -14.49 -3.88 4.54
N GLU A 78 -13.28 -3.84 5.11
CA GLU A 78 -12.94 -4.58 6.33
C GLU A 78 -13.48 -3.80 7.53
N LYS A 79 -14.58 -4.31 8.10
CA LYS A 79 -15.29 -3.64 9.18
C LYS A 79 -14.38 -3.53 10.40
N MET A 80 -14.15 -2.29 10.84
CA MET A 80 -13.52 -1.99 12.12
C MET A 80 -14.54 -1.31 13.03
N SER A 81 -14.48 -1.65 14.32
CA SER A 81 -15.24 -0.95 15.35
C SER A 81 -14.69 0.46 15.58
N LEU A 82 -15.48 1.33 16.21
CA LEU A 82 -15.02 2.67 16.56
C LEU A 82 -13.78 2.62 17.48
N GLU A 83 -13.73 1.67 18.42
CA GLU A 83 -12.57 1.48 19.30
C GLU A 83 -11.30 1.08 18.54
N GLU A 84 -11.43 0.29 17.47
CA GLU A 84 -10.30 -0.07 16.61
C GLU A 84 -9.85 1.12 15.78
N LEU A 85 -10.80 1.92 15.27
CA LEU A 85 -10.49 3.14 14.53
C LEU A 85 -9.76 4.17 15.41
N GLU A 86 -10.20 4.36 16.66
CA GLU A 86 -9.53 5.24 17.63
C GLU A 86 -8.11 4.78 17.92
N LYS A 87 -7.88 3.46 18.07
CA LYS A 87 -6.53 2.89 18.21
C LYS A 87 -5.68 3.12 16.98
N CYS A 88 -6.26 3.05 15.78
CA CYS A 88 -5.56 3.38 14.54
C CYS A 88 -5.12 4.86 14.54
N PHE A 89 -6.01 5.78 14.93
CA PHE A 89 -5.65 7.20 15.01
C PHE A 89 -4.61 7.50 16.10
N GLU A 90 -4.68 6.83 17.25
CA GLU A 90 -3.63 6.92 18.27
C GLU A 90 -2.27 6.43 17.72
N ALA A 91 -2.25 5.34 16.95
CA ALA A 91 -1.02 4.83 16.35
C ALA A 91 -0.46 5.72 15.24
N LEU A 92 -1.33 6.41 14.49
CA LEU A 92 -0.96 7.23 13.32
C LEU A 92 -0.58 8.67 13.71
N VAL A 93 -1.40 9.31 14.55
CA VAL A 93 -1.31 10.75 14.88
C VAL A 93 -0.98 10.98 16.35
N GLY A 94 -1.12 9.96 17.21
CA GLY A 94 -0.88 10.09 18.65
C GLY A 94 -2.07 10.61 19.45
N ASP A 95 -3.24 10.80 18.82
CA ASP A 95 -4.49 11.18 19.50
C ASP A 95 -5.62 10.21 19.08
N PRO A 96 -6.28 9.52 20.03
CA PRO A 96 -7.40 8.63 19.71
C PRO A 96 -8.69 9.38 19.37
N ALA A 97 -8.80 10.66 19.70
CA ALA A 97 -10.05 11.40 19.58
C ALA A 97 -10.34 11.77 18.12
N VAL A 98 -11.32 11.09 17.51
CA VAL A 98 -11.69 11.27 16.09
C VAL A 98 -11.97 12.73 15.71
N HIS A 99 -12.58 13.50 16.62
CA HIS A 99 -12.92 14.91 16.39
C HIS A 99 -11.73 15.88 16.44
N ARG A 100 -10.58 15.43 16.95
CA ARG A 100 -9.32 16.18 16.93
C ARG A 100 -8.43 15.80 15.76
N VAL A 101 -8.57 14.56 15.29
CA VAL A 101 -7.82 14.01 14.17
C VAL A 101 -8.44 14.40 12.83
N LEU A 102 -9.78 14.47 12.77
CA LEU A 102 -10.54 14.80 11.57
C LEU A 102 -11.36 16.08 11.77
N ASP A 103 -11.21 17.00 10.83
CA ASP A 103 -12.07 18.17 10.66
C ASP A 103 -13.52 17.77 10.30
N GLU A 104 -14.46 18.71 10.37
CA GLU A 104 -15.87 18.43 10.02
C GLU A 104 -16.04 17.95 8.57
N GLU A 105 -15.22 18.48 7.67
CA GLU A 105 -15.08 18.06 6.28
C GLU A 105 -13.66 17.56 6.05
N VAL A 106 -13.54 16.33 5.57
CA VAL A 106 -12.27 15.64 5.37
C VAL A 106 -11.91 15.67 3.89
N ASP A 107 -10.87 16.41 3.55
CA ASP A 107 -10.28 16.38 2.22
C ASP A 107 -9.32 15.19 2.05
N ALA A 108 -9.23 14.66 0.83
CA ALA A 108 -8.41 13.49 0.52
C ALA A 108 -6.91 13.73 0.68
N LEU A 109 -6.43 14.92 0.28
CA LEU A 109 -5.01 15.27 0.38
C LEU A 109 -4.64 15.57 1.83
N GLY A 110 -5.49 16.29 2.56
CA GLY A 110 -5.35 16.50 4.00
C GLY A 110 -5.29 15.19 4.76
N PHE A 111 -6.22 14.26 4.49
CA PHE A 111 -6.21 12.93 5.11
C PHE A 111 -4.93 12.14 4.78
N ALA A 112 -4.47 12.16 3.53
CA ALA A 112 -3.25 11.47 3.13
C ALA A 112 -2.00 12.04 3.83
N HIS A 113 -1.90 13.36 3.94
CA HIS A 113 -0.75 14.03 4.54
C HIS A 113 -0.78 13.97 6.08
N ASP A 114 -1.88 14.41 6.69
CA ASP A 114 -1.98 14.69 8.12
C ASP A 114 -2.30 13.45 8.94
N VAL A 115 -3.04 12.49 8.38
CA VAL A 115 -3.41 11.25 9.08
C VAL A 115 -2.54 10.08 8.65
N LEU A 116 -2.37 9.87 7.34
CA LEU A 116 -1.64 8.72 6.83
C LEU A 116 -0.13 8.95 6.68
N GLY A 117 0.34 10.19 6.77
CA GLY A 117 1.76 10.52 6.63
C GLY A 117 2.32 10.18 5.24
N LEU A 118 1.47 10.16 4.21
CA LEU A 118 1.83 9.80 2.83
C LEU A 118 2.46 10.97 2.04
N ALA A 119 2.90 12.02 2.75
CA ALA A 119 3.66 13.11 2.20
C ALA A 119 5.00 12.58 1.67
N ASP A 120 5.20 12.66 0.36
CA ASP A 120 6.45 12.32 -0.32
C ASP A 120 6.83 10.83 -0.41
N ALA A 121 5.85 9.95 -0.67
CA ALA A 121 6.20 8.80 -1.49
C ALA A 121 6.56 9.34 -2.87
N VAL A 122 7.85 9.57 -3.13
CA VAL A 122 8.42 9.68 -4.47
C VAL A 122 7.72 8.61 -5.26
N GLU A 123 6.93 8.99 -6.26
CA GLU A 123 6.39 8.02 -7.20
C GLU A 123 7.60 7.41 -7.88
N VAL A 124 8.16 6.35 -7.29
CA VAL A 124 9.01 5.45 -8.03
C VAL A 124 8.04 4.76 -8.96
N SER A 125 7.77 5.43 -10.09
CA SER A 125 7.08 4.84 -11.21
C SER A 125 7.71 3.47 -11.44
N GLN A 126 6.90 2.48 -11.80
CA GLN A 126 7.41 1.13 -12.08
C GLN A 126 8.54 1.15 -13.14
N ASP A 127 8.59 2.21 -13.93
CA ASP A 127 9.64 2.49 -14.91
C ASP A 127 10.97 2.96 -14.27
N GLU A 128 10.94 3.80 -13.23
CA GLU A 128 12.16 4.25 -12.53
C GLU A 128 12.83 3.13 -11.72
N ALA A 129 12.05 2.25 -11.08
CA ALA A 129 12.59 1.07 -10.40
C ALA A 129 13.26 0.09 -11.37
N ALA A 130 12.72 -0.05 -12.60
CA ALA A 130 13.30 -0.88 -13.64
C ALA A 130 14.59 -0.26 -14.22
N LEU A 131 14.62 1.07 -14.40
CA LEU A 131 15.79 1.81 -14.88
C LEU A 131 16.96 1.78 -13.87
N ALA A 132 16.67 1.84 -12.56
CA ALA A 132 17.69 1.75 -11.52
C ALA A 132 18.42 0.38 -11.50
N LEU A 133 17.69 -0.71 -11.75
CA LEU A 133 18.28 -2.05 -11.87
C LEU A 133 19.16 -2.17 -13.12
N GLN A 134 18.74 -1.57 -14.24
CA GLN A 134 19.44 -1.64 -15.52
C GLN A 134 20.74 -0.81 -15.54
N ASN A 135 20.81 0.27 -14.76
CA ASN A 135 22.02 1.11 -14.66
C ASN A 135 23.10 0.55 -13.71
N SER A 136 22.74 -0.33 -12.77
CA SER A 136 23.72 -0.96 -11.87
C SER A 136 24.55 -2.07 -12.55
N GLU A 137 24.03 -2.70 -13.60
CA GLU A 137 24.75 -3.71 -14.39
C GLU A 137 25.77 -3.10 -15.37
N TYR A 138 25.72 -1.79 -15.65
CA TYR A 138 26.58 -1.14 -16.64
C TYR A 138 27.88 -0.52 -16.11
N HIS A 139 28.11 -0.46 -14.79
CA HIS A 139 29.38 0.06 -14.23
C HIS A 139 30.40 -1.02 -13.81
N GLY A 140 30.12 -2.30 -14.06
CA GLY A 140 31.02 -3.41 -13.72
C GLY A 140 32.02 -3.83 -14.80
N THR A 141 31.93 -3.30 -16.03
CA THR A 141 32.81 -3.76 -17.13
C THR A 141 33.26 -2.62 -18.04
N LYS A 142 34.25 -1.86 -17.60
CA LYS A 142 35.34 -1.35 -18.47
C LYS A 142 36.32 -0.48 -17.69
N SER A 143 37.43 -1.09 -17.32
CA SER A 143 38.74 -0.47 -17.38
C SER A 143 39.77 -1.60 -17.43
N GLU A 144 40.08 -2.00 -18.66
CA GLU A 144 41.40 -2.53 -19.04
C GLU A 144 42.48 -1.46 -18.80
#